data_AF-A0A1F2QR36-F1
#
_entry.id   AF-A0A1F2QR36-F1
#
_cell.length_a   1.000
_cell.length_b   1.000
_cell.length_c   1.000
_cell.angle_alpha   90.00
_cell.angle_beta   90.00
_cell.angle_gamma   90.00
#
_symmetry.space_group_name_H-M   'P 1'
#
loop_
_entity.id
_entity.type
_entity.pdbx_description
1 polymer ?
#
loop_
_entity_poly.entity_id
_entity_poly.type
_entity_poly.pdbx_seq_one_letter_code
_entity_poly.pdbx_strand_id
1 'polypeptide(L)'
;MELKRYHYGLRICPEPVHWGGLSGSTYSEAVSWGKFVPPEEGGRFAEVLEDATVALPLIVGAVLQRLGYLPRREVRAARTGRRQAVPAD
;
A
#
# COMPACT_ATOMS: atom_id res chain seq x y z
N MET A 1 0.41 -5.17 -33.72
CA MET A 1 0.45 -6.14 -32.60
C MET A 1 -0.16 -5.44 -31.40
N GLU A 2 -1.18 -6.00 -30.77
CA GLU A 2 -1.81 -5.40 -29.59
C GLU A 2 -0.83 -5.46 -28.42
N LEU A 3 -0.52 -4.31 -27.80
CA LEU A 3 0.36 -4.26 -26.64
C LEU A 3 -0.40 -4.75 -25.41
N LYS A 4 0.20 -5.68 -24.66
CA LYS A 4 -0.36 -6.13 -23.39
C LYS A 4 -0.40 -4.97 -22.40
N ARG A 5 -1.60 -4.61 -21.95
CA ARG A 5 -1.83 -3.60 -20.90
C ARG A 5 -2.10 -4.26 -19.56
N TYR A 6 -1.50 -3.76 -18.49
CA TYR A 6 -1.74 -4.25 -17.13
C TYR A 6 -2.91 -3.51 -16.47
N HIS A 7 -3.79 -4.25 -15.81
CA HIS A 7 -4.94 -3.68 -15.09
C HIS A 7 -4.60 -3.22 -13.67
N TYR A 8 -3.52 -3.75 -13.09
CA TYR A 8 -3.13 -3.48 -11.71
C TYR A 8 -1.69 -2.99 -11.66
N GLY A 9 -1.44 -1.99 -10.82
CA GLY A 9 -0.12 -1.46 -10.53
C GLY A 9 0.03 -1.15 -9.03
N LEU A 10 1.16 -1.55 -8.46
CA LEU A 10 1.61 -1.11 -7.13
C LEU A 10 3.05 -0.59 -7.26
N ARG A 11 3.28 0.66 -6.89
CA ARG A 11 4.63 1.26 -6.85
C ARG A 11 5.03 1.51 -5.40
N ILE A 12 6.16 0.96 -4.99
CA ILE A 12 6.81 1.25 -3.71
C ILE A 12 8.15 1.88 -4.04
N CYS A 13 8.20 3.21 -4.02
CA CYS A 13 9.38 3.94 -4.44
C CYS A 13 9.35 5.34 -3.80
N PRO A 14 10.42 5.75 -3.11
CA PRO A 14 10.49 7.08 -2.51
C PRO A 14 10.81 8.17 -3.54
N GLU A 15 11.14 7.82 -4.79
CA GLU A 15 11.57 8.79 -5.79
C GLU A 15 10.42 9.71 -6.21
N PRO A 16 10.59 11.05 -6.07
CA PRO A 16 9.55 12.01 -6.41
C PRO A 16 9.50 12.29 -7.92
N VAL A 17 8.31 12.64 -8.40
CA VAL A 17 8.03 12.85 -9.83
C VAL A 17 8.89 13.95 -10.49
N HIS A 18 9.24 15.01 -9.75
CA HIS A 18 9.89 16.21 -10.32
C HIS A 18 11.33 15.97 -10.79
N TRP A 19 11.92 14.82 -10.47
CA TRP A 19 13.26 14.45 -10.94
C TRP A 19 13.25 13.96 -12.39
N GLY A 20 12.08 13.61 -12.93
CA GLY A 20 11.94 13.14 -14.31
C GLY A 20 12.55 11.76 -14.57
N GLY A 21 12.92 11.02 -13.51
CA GLY A 21 13.41 9.65 -13.61
C GLY A 21 12.29 8.65 -13.83
N LEU A 22 12.60 7.52 -14.48
CA LEU A 22 11.62 6.46 -14.75
C LEU A 22 11.05 5.84 -13.46
N SER A 23 11.86 5.76 -12.41
CA SER A 23 11.45 5.27 -11.09
C SER A 23 10.38 6.16 -10.44
N GLY A 24 10.42 7.46 -10.71
CA GLY A 24 9.47 8.47 -10.25
C GLY A 24 8.25 8.67 -11.17
N SER A 25 8.18 7.97 -12.30
CA SER A 25 7.09 8.11 -13.28
C SER A 25 5.73 7.78 -12.66
N THR A 26 4.71 8.58 -13.01
CA THR A 26 3.34 8.39 -12.52
C THR A 26 2.61 7.31 -13.33
N TYR A 27 1.53 6.77 -12.77
CA TYR A 27 0.67 5.86 -13.53
C TYR A 27 0.00 6.53 -14.73
N SER A 28 -0.26 7.84 -14.70
CA SER A 28 -0.76 8.56 -15.88
C SER A 28 0.25 8.58 -17.02
N GLU A 29 1.54 8.73 -16.70
CA GLU A 29 2.61 8.58 -17.69
C GLU A 29 2.66 7.14 -18.20
N ALA A 30 2.65 6.14 -17.31
CA ALA A 30 2.70 4.75 -17.74
C ALA A 30 1.49 4.34 -18.63
N VAL A 31 0.31 4.92 -18.39
CA VAL A 31 -0.88 4.77 -19.25
C VAL A 31 -0.67 5.43 -20.61
N SER A 32 -0.06 6.61 -20.70
CA SER A 32 0.18 7.28 -21.99
C SER A 32 1.11 6.49 -22.92
N TRP A 33 2.01 5.67 -22.34
CA TRP A 33 2.86 4.73 -23.06
C TRP A 33 2.17 3.40 -23.41
N GLY A 34 0.89 3.22 -23.07
CA GLY A 34 0.16 1.98 -23.29
C GLY A 34 0.65 0.81 -22.42
N LYS A 35 1.29 1.08 -21.27
CA LYS A 35 1.72 0.02 -20.33
C LYS A 35 0.57 -0.48 -19.47
N PHE A 36 -0.36 0.39 -19.09
CA PHE A 36 -1.49 0.08 -18.21
C PHE A 36 -2.84 0.44 -18.84
N VAL A 37 -3.89 -0.24 -18.38
CA VAL A 37 -5.29 0.09 -18.71
C VAL A 37 -5.67 1.36 -17.93
N PRO A 38 -6.24 2.40 -18.57
CA PRO A 38 -6.66 3.61 -17.86
C PRO A 38 -7.66 3.33 -16.71
N PRO A 39 -7.70 4.15 -15.65
CA PRO A 39 -8.67 3.98 -14.55
C PRO A 39 -10.14 3.94 -15.03
N GLU A 40 -10.49 4.74 -16.02
CA GLU A 40 -11.81 4.77 -16.67
C GLU A 40 -12.16 3.48 -17.42
N GLU A 41 -11.16 2.70 -17.82
CA GLU A 41 -11.30 1.37 -18.43
C GLU A 41 -11.15 0.23 -17.40
N GLY A 42 -11.03 0.56 -16.11
CA GLY A 42 -10.94 -0.41 -15.02
C GLY A 42 -9.53 -0.66 -14.48
N GLY A 43 -8.54 0.14 -14.87
CA GLY A 43 -7.21 0.16 -14.25
C GLY A 43 -7.26 0.53 -12.77
N ARG A 44 -6.40 -0.10 -11.95
CA ARG A 44 -6.29 0.16 -10.51
C ARG A 44 -4.85 0.27 -10.08
N PHE A 45 -4.51 1.41 -9.49
CA PHE A 45 -3.13 1.73 -9.15
C PHE A 45 -3.01 2.23 -7.72
N ALA A 46 -1.88 1.94 -7.09
CA ALA A 46 -1.54 2.45 -5.78
C ALA A 46 -0.05 2.80 -5.73
N GLU A 47 0.27 3.89 -5.03
CA GLU A 47 1.64 4.37 -4.85
C GLU A 47 1.94 4.50 -3.35
N VAL A 48 3.12 4.06 -2.96
CA VAL A 48 3.66 4.17 -1.61
C VAL A 48 5.01 4.87 -1.73
N LEU A 49 5.04 6.15 -1.35
CA LEU A 49 6.24 6.99 -1.39
C LEU A 49 7.12 6.71 -0.16
N GLU A 50 7.64 5.50 -0.06
CA GLU A 50 8.46 5.03 1.06
C GLU A 50 9.46 3.97 0.58
N ASP A 51 10.49 3.69 1.39
CA ASP A 51 11.43 2.61 1.12
C ASP A 51 10.74 1.23 1.16
N ALA A 52 11.15 0.35 0.24
CA ALA A 52 10.57 -0.99 0.11
C ALA A 52 10.80 -1.85 1.35
N THR A 53 11.92 -1.70 2.07
CA THR A 53 12.22 -2.48 3.27
C THR A 53 11.27 -2.16 4.43
N VAL A 54 10.67 -0.96 4.45
CA VAL A 54 9.65 -0.55 5.41
C VAL A 54 8.25 -0.95 4.94
N ALA A 55 7.88 -0.55 3.72
CA ALA A 55 6.51 -0.70 3.25
C ALA A 55 6.14 -2.15 2.84
N LEU A 56 7.05 -2.86 2.16
CA LEU A 56 6.78 -4.20 1.62
C LEU A 56 6.40 -5.23 2.71
N PRO A 57 7.09 -5.36 3.85
CA PRO A 57 6.69 -6.35 4.87
C PRO A 57 5.30 -6.07 5.47
N LEU A 58 4.90 -4.79 5.59
CA LEU A 58 3.57 -4.42 6.07
C LEU A 58 2.48 -4.82 5.06
N ILE A 59 2.71 -4.51 3.78
CA ILE A 59 1.78 -4.85 2.68
C ILE A 59 1.64 -6.36 2.56
N VAL A 60 2.76 -7.09 2.51
CA VAL A 60 2.77 -8.55 2.40
C VAL A 60 2.12 -9.18 3.63
N GLY A 61 2.44 -8.71 4.84
CA GLY A 61 1.81 -9.17 6.08
C GLY A 61 0.29 -9.01 6.04
N ALA A 62 -0.21 -7.84 5.65
CA ALA A 62 -1.65 -7.57 5.54
C ALA A 62 -2.33 -8.44 4.47
N VAL A 63 -1.70 -8.62 3.30
CA VAL A 63 -2.22 -9.47 2.22
C VAL A 63 -2.28 -10.92 2.68
N LEU A 64 -1.21 -11.46 3.25
CA LEU A 64 -1.17 -12.83 3.74
C LEU A 64 -2.18 -13.08 4.87
N GLN A 65 -2.37 -12.11 5.78
CA GLN A 65 -3.44 -12.17 6.77
C GLN A 65 -4.83 -12.20 6.13
N ARG A 66 -5.07 -11.35 5.12
CA ARG A 66 -6.34 -11.31 4.39
C ARG A 66 -6.63 -12.60 3.63
N LEU A 67 -5.60 -13.25 3.10
CA LEU A 67 -5.71 -14.52 2.39
C LEU A 67 -5.76 -15.74 3.34
N GLY A 68 -5.61 -15.55 4.65
CA GLY A 68 -5.64 -16.62 5.64
C GLY A 68 -4.34 -17.40 5.81
N TYR A 69 -3.25 -16.96 5.18
CA TYR A 69 -1.92 -17.55 5.35
C TYR A 69 -1.24 -17.18 6.67
N LEU A 70 -1.64 -16.03 7.26
CA LEU A 70 -1.18 -15.61 8.57
C LEU A 70 -2.37 -15.48 9.52
N PRO A 71 -2.25 -15.96 10.78
CA PRO A 71 -3.33 -15.83 11.75
C PRO A 71 -3.59 -14.36 12.06
N ARG A 72 -4.87 -13.98 12.17
CA ARG A 72 -5.25 -12.68 12.71
C ARG A 72 -4.89 -12.68 14.19
N ARG A 73 -3.79 -12.02 14.54
CA ARG A 73 -3.47 -11.77 15.95
C ARG A 73 -4.56 -10.86 16.51
N GLU A 74 -5.31 -11.35 17.49
CA GLU A 74 -6.10 -10.47 18.33
C GLU A 74 -5.14 -9.50 19.00
N VAL A 75 -5.30 -8.21 18.69
CA VAL A 75 -4.65 -7.18 19.49
C VAL A 75 -5.27 -7.30 20.87
N ARG A 76 -4.56 -7.93 21.82
CA ARG A 76 -4.94 -7.86 23.23
C ARG A 76 -4.98 -6.38 23.57
N ALA A 77 -6.19 -5.82 23.68
CA ALA A 77 -6.38 -4.48 24.21
C ALA A 77 -5.59 -4.43 25.52
N ALA A 78 -4.52 -3.63 25.53
CA ALA A 78 -3.69 -3.47 26.70
C ALA A 78 -4.62 -3.01 27.83
N ARG A 79 -4.83 -3.92 28.79
CA ARG A 79 -5.65 -3.78 30.00
C ARG A 79 -5.81 -2.32 30.42
N THR A 80 -7.00 -1.76 30.21
CA THR A 80 -7.45 -0.53 30.86
C THR A 80 -7.62 -0.81 32.35
N GLY A 81 -6.51 -0.86 33.07
CA GLY A 81 -6.42 -1.15 34.49
C GLY A 81 -5.69 -0.04 35.23
N ARG A 82 -6.24 1.18 35.20
CA ARG A 82 -5.98 2.23 36.19
C ARG A 82 -7.23 3.09 36.37
N ARG A 83 -8.25 2.55 37.04
CA ARG A 83 -9.11 3.39 37.89
C ARG A 83 -8.53 3.29 39.30
N GLN A 84 -7.72 4.26 39.70
CA GLN A 84 -7.55 4.50 41.14
C GLN A 84 -8.88 5.05 41.64
N ALA A 85 -9.49 4.36 42.61
CA ALA A 85 -10.56 4.93 43.40
C ALA A 85 -9.93 6.02 44.29
N VAL A 86 -10.44 7.25 44.16
CA VAL A 86 -10.17 8.31 45.14
C VAL A 86 -11.09 8.02 46.33
N PRO A 87 -10.60 7.89 47.58
CA PRO A 87 -11.48 7.78 48.74
C PRO A 87 -12.24 9.10 48.92
N ALA A 88 -13.52 8.99 49.27
CA ALA A 88 -14.31 10.14 49.68
C ALA A 88 -13.99 10.45 51.15
N ASP A 89 -13.36 11.60 51.37
CA ASP A 89 -13.38 12.32 52.65
C ASP A 89 -14.18 13.61 52.45
#